data_AF-A0A2D6G4E6-F1
#
_entry.id   AF-A0A2D6G4E6-F1
#
_cell.length_a   1.000
_cell.length_b   1.000
_cell.length_c   1.000
_cell.angle_alpha   90.00
_cell.angle_beta   90.00
_cell.angle_gamma   90.00
#
_symmetry.space_group_name_H-M   'P 1'
#
loop_
_entity.id
_entity.type
_entity.pdbx_description
1 polymer ?
#
loop_
_entity_poly.entity_id
_entity_poly.type
_entity_poly.pdbx_seq_one_letter_code
_entity_poly.pdbx_strand_id
1 'polypeptide(L)'
;MIKIYGLTRFQPPGWEHDGTQVTPTLIELTAKRWKGLILVSYVLFAAGLLIMGQQLWSGLYRPLFDGQLALDGSPISLLGEAFSGLGAVFGTIAVVLALAVMVYARFMAWWRHG
;
A
#
# COMPACT_ATOMS: atom_id res chain seq x y z
N MET A 1 -1.92 -44.22 19.35
CA MET A 1 -2.91 -43.17 19.03
C MET A 1 -2.21 -41.83 19.21
N ILE A 2 -1.77 -41.18 18.13
CA ILE A 2 -0.99 -39.93 18.19
C ILE A 2 -1.77 -38.88 17.38
N LYS A 3 -2.35 -37.89 18.06
CA LYS A 3 -2.96 -36.72 17.42
C LYS A 3 -1.88 -35.64 17.28
N ILE A 4 -1.46 -35.39 16.05
CA ILE A 4 -0.56 -34.29 15.71
C ILE A 4 -1.40 -33.01 15.65
N TYR A 5 -1.29 -32.17 16.68
CA TYR A 5 -1.82 -30.82 16.68
C TYR A 5 -0.75 -29.90 16.09
N GLY A 6 -0.98 -29.34 14.91
CA GLY A 6 0.04 -28.46 14.36
C GLY A 6 -0.18 -27.95 12.95
N LEU A 7 -1.36 -27.40 12.66
CA LEU A 7 -1.56 -26.36 11.63
C LEU A 7 -2.82 -25.59 12.00
N THR A 8 -2.72 -24.67 12.96
CA THR A 8 -3.76 -23.67 13.24
C THR A 8 -3.89 -22.78 12.01
N ARG A 9 -4.76 -23.18 11.09
CA ARG A 9 -5.38 -22.26 10.14
C ARG A 9 -5.93 -21.11 10.96
N PHE A 10 -5.47 -19.89 10.68
CA PHE A 10 -6.16 -18.67 11.07
C PHE A 10 -7.57 -18.71 10.43
N GLN A 11 -8.51 -19.39 11.07
CA GLN A 11 -9.92 -19.30 10.75
C GLN A 11 -10.47 -18.13 11.59
N PRO A 12 -10.88 -17.02 10.96
CA PRO A 12 -11.57 -15.96 11.67
C PRO A 12 -12.77 -16.52 12.45
N PRO A 13 -13.04 -16.01 13.66
CA PRO A 13 -14.11 -16.50 14.51
C PRO A 13 -15.48 -16.34 13.81
N GLY A 14 -16.27 -17.42 13.80
CA GLY A 14 -17.54 -17.54 13.06
C GLY A 14 -17.57 -18.62 11.97
N TRP A 15 -16.50 -19.41 11.83
CA TRP A 15 -16.37 -20.50 10.85
C TRP A 15 -16.82 -21.86 11.38
N GLU A 16 -17.81 -21.89 12.28
CA GLU A 16 -18.50 -23.11 12.67
C GLU A 16 -19.53 -23.42 11.57
N HIS A 17 -19.21 -24.41 10.73
CA HIS A 17 -20.00 -24.77 9.56
C HIS A 17 -21.29 -25.49 9.96
N ASP A 18 -22.36 -24.74 10.16
CA ASP A 18 -23.72 -25.26 9.97
C ASP A 18 -23.97 -25.39 8.46
N GLY A 19 -24.22 -26.62 8.01
CA GLY A 19 -24.40 -27.04 6.61
C GLY A 19 -25.63 -26.46 5.90
N THR A 20 -26.07 -25.26 6.28
CA THR A 20 -27.21 -24.53 5.72
C THR A 20 -26.79 -23.37 4.81
N GLN A 21 -25.50 -23.06 4.69
CA GLN A 21 -25.04 -21.98 3.81
C GLN A 21 -24.82 -22.44 2.37
N VAL A 22 -25.46 -21.73 1.45
CA VAL A 22 -25.29 -21.83 0.00
C VAL A 22 -23.80 -21.71 -0.32
N THR A 23 -23.24 -22.69 -1.04
CA THR A 23 -21.85 -22.68 -1.48
C THR A 23 -21.54 -21.34 -2.16
N PRO A 24 -20.54 -20.57 -1.70
CA PRO A 24 -20.29 -19.23 -2.23
C PRO A 24 -20.07 -19.34 -3.73
N THR A 25 -20.93 -18.66 -4.50
CA THR A 25 -20.81 -18.67 -5.95
C THR A 25 -19.48 -18.01 -6.34
N LEU A 26 -18.88 -18.45 -7.46
CA LEU A 26 -17.61 -17.91 -7.96
C LEU A 26 -17.60 -16.37 -8.03
N ILE A 27 -18.78 -15.76 -8.21
CA ILE A 27 -19.02 -14.32 -8.29
C ILE A 27 -18.73 -13.62 -6.95
N GLU A 28 -19.18 -14.17 -5.82
CA GLU A 28 -18.96 -13.57 -4.49
C GLU A 28 -17.48 -13.61 -4.07
N LEU A 29 -16.77 -14.68 -4.42
CA LEU A 29 -15.33 -14.78 -4.19
C LEU A 29 -14.55 -13.78 -5.05
N THR A 30 -15.00 -13.50 -6.27
CA THR A 30 -14.35 -12.47 -7.11
C THR A 30 -14.59 -11.06 -6.59
N ALA A 31 -15.79 -10.73 -6.11
CA ALA A 31 -16.08 -9.41 -5.52
C ALA A 31 -15.22 -9.11 -4.28
N LYS A 32 -14.94 -10.12 -3.44
CA LYS A 32 -14.04 -9.98 -2.27
C LYS A 32 -12.58 -9.75 -2.69
N ARG A 33 -12.12 -10.32 -3.80
CA ARG A 33 -10.74 -10.12 -4.31
C ARG A 33 -10.47 -8.67 -4.70
N TRP A 34 -11.42 -8.01 -5.37
CA TRP A 34 -11.26 -6.61 -5.79
C TRP A 34 -11.21 -5.65 -4.60
N LYS A 35 -12.04 -5.87 -3.58
CA LYS A 35 -11.97 -5.11 -2.31
C LYS A 35 -10.63 -5.30 -1.61
N GLY A 36 -10.09 -6.53 -1.62
CA GLY A 36 -8.75 -6.81 -1.11
C GLY A 36 -7.64 -6.05 -1.85
N LEU A 37 -7.69 -6.03 -3.19
CA LEU A 37 -6.72 -5.28 -4.00
C LEU A 37 -6.80 -3.76 -3.75
N ILE A 38 -7.99 -3.20 -3.53
CA ILE A 38 -8.15 -1.80 -3.14
C ILE A 38 -7.46 -1.54 -1.80
N LEU A 39 -7.67 -2.41 -0.80
CA LEU A 39 -6.99 -2.27 0.50
C LEU A 39 -5.46 -2.32 0.36
N VAL A 40 -4.94 -3.27 -0.42
CA VAL A 40 -3.50 -3.37 -0.70
C VAL A 40 -2.99 -2.09 -1.37
N SER A 41 -3.76 -1.52 -2.31
CA SER A 41 -3.39 -0.27 -2.98
C SER A 41 -3.28 0.89 -1.99
N TYR A 42 -4.20 1.01 -1.02
CA TYR A 42 -4.12 2.04 0.02
C TYR A 42 -2.90 1.88 0.91
N VAL A 43 -2.57 0.64 1.31
CA VAL A 43 -1.38 0.36 2.12
C VAL A 43 -0.11 0.74 1.35
N LEU A 44 -0.02 0.34 0.08
CA LEU A 44 1.14 0.66 -0.76
C LEU A 44 1.26 2.16 -1.03
N PHE A 45 0.13 2.84 -1.25
CA PHE A 45 0.07 4.29 -1.43
C PHE A 45 0.56 5.02 -0.18
N ALA A 46 0.05 4.65 1.00
CA ALA A 46 0.47 5.23 2.27
C ALA A 46 1.97 4.99 2.53
N ALA A 47 2.46 3.77 2.28
CA ALA A 47 3.88 3.46 2.40
C ALA A 47 4.74 4.30 1.46
N GLY A 48 4.33 4.45 0.19
CA GLY A 48 5.01 5.30 -0.78
C GLY A 48 5.08 6.75 -0.35
N LEU A 49 3.97 7.31 0.14
CA LEU A 49 3.93 8.68 0.68
C LEU A 49 4.80 8.86 1.92
N LEU A 50 4.83 7.89 2.84
CA LEU A 50 5.70 7.95 4.01
C LEU A 50 7.18 7.97 3.63
N ILE A 51 7.58 7.15 2.66
CA ILE A 51 8.96 7.13 2.16
C ILE A 51 9.32 8.47 1.50
N MET A 52 8.43 9.02 0.67
CA MET A 52 8.64 10.34 0.05
C MET A 52 8.69 11.46 1.08
N GLY A 53 7.80 11.43 2.07
CA GLY A 53 7.77 12.39 3.18
C GLY A 53 9.05 12.34 4.01
N GLN A 54 9.57 11.13 4.27
CA GLN A 54 10.84 10.96 4.97
C GLN A 54 12.01 11.54 4.18
N GLN A 55 12.04 11.36 2.85
CA GLN A 55 13.08 11.93 2.00
C GLN A 55 13.02 13.46 1.94
N LEU A 56 11.81 14.02 1.82
CA LEU A 56 11.60 15.46 1.91
C LEU A 56 12.02 16.00 3.28
N TRP A 57 11.73 15.27 4.35
CA TRP A 57 12.17 15.65 5.68
C TRP A 57 13.69 15.67 5.80
N SER A 58 14.38 14.61 5.39
CA SER A 58 15.84 14.54 5.51
C SER A 58 16.60 15.46 4.56
N GLY A 59 16.11 15.64 3.33
CA GLY A 59 16.80 16.38 2.28
C GLY A 59 16.49 17.88 2.24
N LEU A 60 15.29 18.28 2.68
CA LEU A 60 14.84 19.67 2.59
C LEU A 60 14.57 20.26 3.98
N TYR A 61 13.63 19.69 4.73
CA TYR A 61 13.14 20.32 5.97
C TYR A 61 14.16 20.27 7.10
N ARG A 62 14.84 19.15 7.30
CA ARG A 62 15.83 19.01 8.38
C ARG A 62 16.99 20.02 8.21
N PRO A 63 17.62 20.17 7.03
CA PRO A 63 18.61 21.23 6.80
C PRO A 63 18.07 22.64 7.04
N LEU A 64 16.79 22.90 6.70
CA LEU A 64 16.10 24.17 6.97
C LEU A 64 16.00 24.46 8.47
N PHE A 65 15.63 23.47 9.28
CA PHE A 65 15.46 23.63 10.74
C PHE A 65 16.78 23.62 11.50
N ASP A 66 17.77 22.84 11.05
CA ASP A 66 19.07 22.73 11.69
C ASP A 66 19.99 23.93 11.38
N GLY A 67 19.50 24.94 10.64
CA GLY A 67 20.27 26.14 10.27
C GLY A 67 21.41 25.86 9.28
N GLN A 68 21.35 24.71 8.60
CA GLN A 68 22.39 24.21 7.69
C GLN A 68 22.16 24.62 6.23
N LEU A 69 21.26 25.58 5.96
CA LEU A 69 21.31 26.24 4.66
C LEU A 69 22.64 26.97 4.56
N ALA A 70 23.59 26.32 3.91
CA ALA A 70 24.74 26.99 3.33
C ALA A 70 24.21 28.23 2.63
N LEU A 71 24.80 29.39 2.92
CA LEU A 71 24.40 30.71 2.42
C LEU A 71 24.30 30.78 0.88
N ASP A 72 24.82 29.76 0.18
CA ASP A 72 24.90 29.65 -1.28
C ASP A 72 23.95 28.58 -1.88
N GLY A 73 23.22 27.81 -1.06
CA GLY A 73 22.34 26.74 -1.52
C GLY A 73 20.96 27.26 -1.95
N SER A 74 20.64 27.16 -3.25
CA SER A 74 19.28 27.45 -3.74
C SER A 74 18.29 26.43 -3.18
N PRO A 75 17.10 26.84 -2.68
CA PRO A 75 16.05 25.90 -2.25
C PRO A 75 15.68 24.85 -3.32
N ILE A 76 15.86 25.19 -4.59
CA ILE A 76 15.60 24.31 -5.73
C ILE A 76 16.63 23.17 -5.81
N SER A 77 17.91 23.42 -5.48
CA SER A 77 18.93 22.37 -5.51
C SER A 77 18.71 21.36 -4.39
N LEU A 78 18.33 21.83 -3.18
CA LEU A 78 17.97 20.95 -2.06
C LEU A 78 16.75 20.07 -2.37
N LEU A 79 15.77 20.62 -3.10
CA LEU A 79 14.63 19.85 -3.56
C LEU A 79 15.04 18.78 -4.58
N GLY A 80 15.92 19.13 -5.52
CA GLY A 80 16.50 18.17 -6.46
C GLY A 80 17.25 17.03 -5.78
N GLU A 81 18.02 17.34 -4.74
CA GLU A 81 18.73 16.35 -3.91
C GLU A 81 17.77 15.46 -3.12
N ALA A 82 16.70 16.03 -2.55
CA ALA A 82 15.68 15.25 -1.83
C ALA A 82 14.97 14.23 -2.73
N PHE A 83 14.86 14.51 -4.04
CA PHE A 83 14.20 13.62 -5.01
C PHE A 83 15.16 12.73 -5.82
N SER A 84 16.48 12.91 -5.71
CA SER A 84 17.47 12.09 -6.44
C SER A 84 17.83 10.79 -5.71
N GLY A 85 17.51 10.69 -4.42
CA GLY A 85 17.82 9.52 -3.59
C GLY A 85 17.01 8.27 -3.95
N LEU A 86 17.57 7.09 -3.64
CA LEU A 86 16.91 5.79 -3.86
C LEU A 86 15.52 5.73 -3.21
N GLY A 87 15.34 6.32 -2.03
CA GLY A 87 14.03 6.33 -1.38
C GLY A 87 12.98 7.14 -2.16
N ALA A 88 13.36 8.23 -2.82
CA ALA A 88 12.43 8.98 -3.67
C ALA A 88 12.00 8.15 -4.89
N VAL A 89 12.94 7.40 -5.49
CA VAL A 89 12.64 6.46 -6.58
C VAL A 89 11.69 5.36 -6.12
N PHE A 90 12.00 4.66 -5.03
CA PHE A 90 11.15 3.60 -4.49
C PHE A 90 9.77 4.10 -4.06
N GLY A 91 9.72 5.26 -3.38
CA GLY A 91 8.47 5.90 -2.97
C GLY A 91 7.60 6.26 -4.17
N THR A 92 8.19 6.82 -5.22
CA THR A 92 7.48 7.16 -6.46
C THR A 92 6.95 5.90 -7.16
N ILE A 93 7.77 4.86 -7.31
CA ILE A 93 7.35 3.59 -7.89
C ILE A 93 6.19 2.98 -7.09
N ALA A 94 6.28 2.99 -5.76
CA ALA A 94 5.22 2.48 -4.88
C ALA A 94 3.91 3.26 -5.06
N VAL A 95 3.95 4.59 -5.14
CA VAL A 95 2.78 5.44 -5.40
C VAL A 95 2.18 5.14 -6.78
N VAL A 96 3.01 5.07 -7.83
CA VAL A 96 2.53 4.79 -9.19
C VAL A 96 1.88 3.41 -9.28
N LEU A 97 2.51 2.38 -8.71
CA LEU A 97 1.96 1.03 -8.64
C LEU A 97 0.66 1.00 -7.85
N ALA A 98 0.59 1.71 -6.72
CA ALA A 98 -0.62 1.79 -5.91
C ALA A 98 -1.78 2.40 -6.71
N LEU A 99 -1.53 3.50 -7.41
CA LEU A 99 -2.54 4.14 -8.26
C LEU A 99 -2.98 3.22 -9.40
N ALA A 100 -2.05 2.55 -10.07
CA ALA A 100 -2.36 1.59 -11.13
C ALA A 100 -3.24 0.43 -10.62
N VAL A 101 -2.89 -0.16 -9.48
CA VAL A 101 -3.69 -1.23 -8.84
C VAL A 101 -5.05 -0.72 -8.41
N MET A 102 -5.13 0.49 -7.85
CA MET A 102 -6.39 1.09 -7.42
C MET A 102 -7.34 1.32 -8.61
N VAL A 103 -6.84 1.92 -9.69
CA VAL A 103 -7.62 2.15 -10.92
C VAL A 103 -8.09 0.81 -11.51
N TYR A 104 -7.19 -0.17 -11.62
CA TYR A 104 -7.51 -1.49 -12.12
C TYR A 104 -8.58 -2.20 -11.27
N ALA A 105 -8.41 -2.22 -9.95
CA ALA A 105 -9.37 -2.87 -9.06
C ALA A 105 -10.75 -2.19 -9.10
N ARG A 106 -10.79 -0.86 -9.23
CA ARG A 106 -12.04 -0.10 -9.35
C ARG A 106 -12.73 -0.31 -10.68
N PHE A 107 -11.96 -0.37 -11.78
CA PHE A 107 -12.49 -0.72 -13.09
C PHE A 107 -13.08 -2.14 -13.11
N MET A 108 -12.37 -3.12 -12.56
CA MET A 108 -12.84 -4.50 -12.49
C MET A 108 -14.06 -4.68 -11.58
N ALA A 109 -14.13 -3.93 -10.47
CA ALA A 109 -15.32 -3.88 -9.62
C ALA A 109 -16.51 -3.29 -10.36
N TRP A 110 -16.33 -2.20 -11.10
CA TRP A 110 -17.39 -1.60 -11.92
C TRP A 110 -17.86 -2.56 -13.02
N TRP A 111 -16.95 -3.12 -13.81
CA TRP A 111 -17.27 -4.01 -14.95
C TRP A 111 -18.05 -5.27 -14.55
N ARG A 112 -17.90 -5.75 -13.31
CA ARG A 112 -18.61 -6.95 -12.80
C ARG A 112 -19.94 -6.63 -12.14
N HIS A 113 -20.22 -5.37 -11.80
CA HIS A 113 -21.40 -4.94 -11.05
C HIS A 113 -22.30 -3.94 -11.78
N GLY A 114 -21.84 -3.38 -12.91
CA GLY A 114 -22.68 -2.67 -13.88
C GLY A 114 -23.26 -3.61 -14.92
#